data_AF-A0A7N2MJD4-F1
#
_entry.id   AF-A0A7N2MJD4-F1
#
_cell.length_a   1.000
_cell.length_b   1.000
_cell.length_c   1.000
_cell.angle_alpha   90.00
_cell.angle_beta   90.00
_cell.angle_gamma   90.00
#
_symmetry.space_group_name_H-M   'P 1'
#
loop_
_entity.id
_entity.type
_entity.pdbx_description
1 polymer ?
#
loop_
_entity_poly.entity_id
_entity_poly.type
_entity_poly.pdbx_seq_one_letter_code
_entity_poly.pdbx_strand_id
1 'polypeptide(L)'
;MGEIHLAVRFTRSSLPNLMHMYSQPLLPNMHYLHPLTIMRPYWLRHQATQIVSMRLGQAEPRLRKEVVQYMLDVDSNTWSLRKYKLNLSRVMSVWDWLIALKKWYDGVCNWENYSTNILLHIFYSILVLCPEFVLPAIFLCPFLIGFWYYRHRPKHPPHIDVRLSYADSVNPDELDEEFDTFPTSRPSDLLRVRYDQLRIIGGKLLKVASDVAANAERLQYLVLWRDPRATSLCMIFHLVAAIVVYFTPVQVVFLLTGFYVLRHPRLRRSGPNGFPSILSNFFRRLPAKTDCIL
;
A
#
# COMPACT_ATOMS: atom_id res chain seq x y z
N MET A 1 24.55 -24.69 -1.43
CA MET A 1 24.12 -23.49 -2.18
C MET A 1 24.05 -22.35 -1.17
N GLY A 2 24.79 -21.25 -1.40
CA GLY A 2 24.84 -20.12 -0.48
C GLY A 2 23.90 -19.01 -0.92
N GLU A 3 23.25 -18.34 0.03
CA GLU A 3 22.39 -17.19 -0.23
C GLU A 3 23.22 -15.91 -0.27
N ILE A 4 23.02 -15.08 -1.29
CA ILE A 4 23.65 -13.75 -1.41
C ILE A 4 22.62 -12.71 -0.96
N HIS A 5 22.91 -12.01 0.12
CA HIS A 5 22.06 -10.95 0.66
C HIS A 5 22.64 -9.58 0.29
N LEU A 6 21.92 -8.81 -0.54
CA LEU A 6 22.30 -7.45 -0.91
C LEU A 6 21.64 -6.44 0.05
N ALA A 7 22.45 -5.68 0.80
CA ALA A 7 21.94 -4.61 1.67
C ALA A 7 22.32 -3.23 1.10
N VAL A 8 21.30 -2.44 0.71
CA VAL A 8 21.49 -1.07 0.24
C VAL A 8 21.13 -0.09 1.36
N ARG A 9 22.09 0.72 1.81
CA ARG A 9 21.88 1.73 2.85
C ARG A 9 21.83 3.13 2.24
N PHE A 10 20.65 3.73 2.22
CA PHE A 10 20.49 5.14 1.83
C PHE A 10 20.80 6.07 3.01
N THR A 11 21.83 6.90 2.87
CA THR A 11 22.18 7.98 3.80
C THR A 11 21.49 9.29 3.38
N ARG A 12 21.05 10.08 4.37
CA ARG A 12 20.25 11.29 4.16
C ARG A 12 21.11 12.54 4.33
N SER A 13 20.94 13.54 3.46
CA SER A 13 21.59 14.85 3.60
C SER A 13 20.83 15.82 4.52
N SER A 14 19.49 15.77 4.54
CA SER A 14 18.65 16.61 5.41
C SER A 14 17.26 16.00 5.70
N LEU A 15 16.83 16.04 6.95
CA LEU A 15 15.52 15.54 7.40
C LEU A 15 14.31 16.36 6.89
N PRO A 16 14.34 17.72 6.89
CA PRO A 16 13.20 18.51 6.40
C PRO A 16 12.96 18.36 4.89
N ASN A 17 14.01 18.31 4.08
CA ASN A 17 13.87 18.09 2.63
C ASN A 17 13.25 16.72 2.34
N LEU A 18 13.58 15.70 3.13
CA LEU A 18 12.97 14.39 3.00
C LEU A 18 11.49 14.40 3.39
N MET A 19 11.11 15.10 4.47
CA MET A 19 9.70 15.26 4.84
C MET A 19 8.91 16.02 3.76
N HIS A 20 9.52 17.06 3.18
CA HIS A 20 8.93 17.82 2.08
C HIS A 20 8.70 16.95 0.82
N MET A 21 9.51 15.92 0.57
CA MET A 21 9.25 15.02 -0.56
C MET A 21 7.92 14.28 -0.45
N TYR A 22 7.39 14.03 0.75
CA TYR A 22 6.09 13.36 0.91
C TYR A 22 4.91 14.23 0.46
N SER A 23 5.06 15.56 0.45
CA SER A 23 4.03 16.47 -0.07
C SER A 23 4.11 16.70 -1.58
N GLN A 24 5.24 16.34 -2.21
CA GLN A 24 5.47 16.54 -3.63
C GLN A 24 4.83 15.44 -4.50
N PRO A 25 4.32 15.80 -5.69
CA PRO A 25 3.79 14.83 -6.64
C PRO A 25 4.85 13.80 -7.07
N LEU A 26 4.41 12.58 -7.40
CA LEU A 26 5.32 11.48 -7.79
C LEU A 26 5.96 11.71 -9.16
N LEU A 27 5.20 12.32 -10.06
CA LEU A 27 5.60 12.60 -11.44
C LEU A 27 5.84 14.11 -11.62
N PRO A 28 6.63 14.52 -12.62
CA PRO A 28 6.66 15.90 -13.07
C PRO A 28 5.27 16.45 -13.40
N ASN A 29 5.06 17.74 -13.10
CA ASN A 29 3.78 18.45 -13.28
C ASN A 29 3.18 18.29 -14.69
N MET A 30 4.03 18.19 -15.71
CA MET A 30 3.64 18.00 -17.11
C MET A 30 2.79 16.74 -17.34
N HIS A 31 3.05 15.64 -16.62
CA HIS A 31 2.34 14.38 -16.82
C HIS A 31 0.96 14.31 -16.16
N TYR A 32 0.62 15.28 -15.30
CA TYR A 32 -0.75 15.43 -14.78
C TYR A 32 -1.63 16.24 -15.72
N LEU A 33 -1.03 17.16 -16.47
CA LEU A 33 -1.71 17.92 -17.53
C LEU A 33 -1.85 17.07 -18.81
N HIS A 34 -0.85 16.25 -19.10
CA HIS A 34 -0.81 15.35 -20.26
C HIS A 34 -0.53 13.92 -19.78
N PRO A 35 -1.59 13.14 -19.48
CA PRO A 35 -1.42 11.79 -18.94
C PRO A 35 -0.64 10.91 -19.92
N LEU A 36 0.27 10.11 -19.38
CA LEU A 36 0.97 9.10 -20.16
C LEU A 36 -0.05 8.07 -20.67
N THR A 37 -0.03 7.78 -21.97
CA THR A 37 -0.80 6.68 -22.56
C THR A 37 -0.48 5.38 -21.81
N ILE A 38 -1.46 4.49 -21.64
CA ILE A 38 -1.33 3.24 -20.85
C ILE A 38 -0.07 2.42 -21.22
N MET A 39 0.35 2.46 -22.49
CA MET A 39 1.55 1.77 -22.99
C MET A 39 2.88 2.48 -22.70
N ARG A 40 2.89 3.81 -22.55
CA ARG A 40 4.13 4.58 -22.42
C ARG A 40 4.91 4.30 -21.12
N PRO A 41 4.28 4.12 -19.95
CA PRO A 41 4.97 3.66 -18.74
C PRO A 41 5.61 2.28 -18.88
N TYR A 42 4.98 1.37 -19.63
CA TYR A 42 5.53 0.03 -19.87
C TYR A 42 6.83 0.13 -20.70
N TRP A 43 6.81 0.91 -21.77
CA TRP A 43 8.00 1.20 -22.58
C TRP A 43 9.12 1.89 -21.79
N LEU A 44 8.77 2.89 -20.98
CA LEU A 44 9.73 3.59 -20.13
C LEU A 44 10.36 2.67 -19.08
N ARG A 45 9.57 1.79 -18.46
CA ARG A 45 10.07 0.77 -17.53
C ARG A 45 11.01 -0.19 -18.22
N HIS A 46 10.62 -0.71 -19.39
CA HIS A 46 11.48 -1.60 -20.16
C HIS A 46 12.82 -0.93 -20.50
N GLN A 47 12.81 0.31 -21.00
CA GLN A 47 14.04 1.06 -21.29
C GLN A 47 14.87 1.31 -20.03
N ALA A 48 14.26 1.70 -18.92
CA ALA A 48 14.96 1.89 -17.65
C ALA A 48 15.63 0.59 -17.18
N THR A 49 14.96 -0.56 -17.32
CA THR A 49 15.54 -1.87 -16.99
C THR A 49 16.70 -2.23 -17.92
N GLN A 50 16.63 -1.93 -19.21
CA GLN A 50 17.78 -2.13 -20.11
C GLN A 50 18.98 -1.28 -19.69
N ILE A 51 18.76 -0.01 -19.31
CA ILE A 51 19.83 0.88 -18.86
C ILE A 51 20.42 0.38 -17.52
N VAL A 52 19.58 -0.01 -16.57
CA VAL A 52 20.00 -0.50 -15.26
C VAL A 52 20.77 -1.82 -15.39
N SER A 53 20.29 -2.75 -16.21
CA SER A 53 20.99 -4.01 -16.48
C SER A 53 22.34 -3.80 -17.17
N MET A 54 22.44 -2.85 -18.10
CA MET A 54 23.72 -2.48 -18.71
C MET A 54 24.71 -1.91 -17.68
N ARG A 55 24.25 -1.01 -16.79
CA ARG A 55 25.11 -0.42 -15.74
C ARG A 55 25.52 -1.43 -14.68
N LEU A 56 24.60 -2.28 -14.23
CA LEU A 56 24.89 -3.32 -13.23
C LEU A 56 25.72 -4.48 -13.80
N GLY A 57 25.67 -4.72 -15.11
CA GLY A 57 26.59 -5.63 -15.79
C GLY A 57 28.04 -5.14 -15.79
N GLN A 58 28.26 -3.84 -15.56
CA GLN A 58 29.57 -3.21 -15.44
C GLN A 58 30.01 -3.00 -13.98
N ALA A 59 29.13 -3.26 -13.01
CA ALA A 59 29.44 -3.12 -11.58
C ALA A 59 30.24 -4.32 -11.05
N GLU A 60 30.88 -4.16 -9.90
CA GLU A 60 31.54 -5.24 -9.16
C GLU A 60 30.73 -5.56 -7.89
N PRO A 61 30.15 -6.78 -7.75
CA PRO A 61 30.16 -7.92 -8.68
C PRO A 61 29.23 -7.72 -9.90
N ARG A 62 29.61 -8.31 -11.05
CA ARG A 62 28.83 -8.20 -12.30
C ARG A 62 27.51 -8.93 -12.17
N LEU A 63 26.39 -8.22 -12.29
CA LEU A 63 25.06 -8.81 -12.32
C LEU A 63 24.65 -9.10 -13.77
N ARG A 64 24.26 -10.35 -14.05
CA ARG A 64 23.78 -10.71 -15.39
C ARG A 64 22.42 -10.08 -15.68
N LYS A 65 22.14 -9.83 -16.95
CA LYS A 65 20.91 -9.16 -17.40
C LYS A 65 19.66 -9.91 -16.94
N GLU A 66 19.70 -11.24 -16.95
CA GLU A 66 18.57 -12.09 -16.56
C GLU A 66 18.24 -11.90 -15.08
N VAL A 67 19.27 -11.82 -14.23
CA VAL A 67 19.11 -11.56 -12.79
C VAL A 67 18.51 -10.18 -12.57
N VAL A 68 18.99 -9.16 -13.28
CA VAL A 68 18.47 -7.79 -13.16
C VAL A 68 17.04 -7.66 -13.68
N GLN A 69 16.70 -8.34 -14.78
CA GLN A 69 15.34 -8.36 -15.34
C GLN A 69 14.37 -9.11 -14.43
N TYR A 70 14.80 -10.24 -13.86
CA TYR A 70 14.06 -10.96 -12.84
C TYR A 70 13.85 -10.10 -11.60
N MET A 71 14.89 -9.38 -11.15
CA MET A 71 14.80 -8.50 -9.98
C MET A 71 13.88 -7.28 -10.17
N LEU A 72 13.66 -6.85 -11.41
CA LEU A 72 12.86 -5.68 -11.74
C LEU A 72 11.43 -6.03 -12.23
N ASP A 73 11.02 -7.30 -12.14
CA ASP A 73 9.72 -7.86 -12.55
C ASP A 73 9.20 -7.27 -13.88
N VAL A 74 10.06 -7.32 -14.92
CA VAL A 74 9.78 -6.73 -16.24
C VAL A 74 8.51 -7.31 -16.89
N ASP A 75 8.16 -8.56 -16.54
CA ASP A 75 6.99 -9.29 -17.04
C ASP A 75 5.81 -9.29 -16.04
N SER A 76 5.65 -8.23 -15.26
CA SER A 76 4.56 -8.03 -14.28
C SER A 76 3.12 -8.25 -14.79
N ASN A 77 2.89 -8.38 -16.10
CA ASN A 77 1.58 -8.59 -16.70
C ASN A 77 1.24 -10.06 -17.02
N THR A 78 2.14 -11.01 -16.76
CA THR A 78 1.88 -12.44 -16.93
C THR A 78 1.31 -13.05 -15.65
N TRP A 79 0.19 -13.78 -15.77
CA TRP A 79 -0.44 -14.48 -14.66
C TRP A 79 0.35 -15.76 -14.34
N SER A 80 0.71 -15.97 -13.08
CA SER A 80 1.26 -17.24 -12.58
C SER A 80 0.55 -17.68 -11.30
N LEU A 81 0.41 -18.99 -11.10
CA LEU A 81 -0.23 -19.58 -9.91
C LEU A 81 0.51 -19.18 -8.63
N ARG A 82 1.85 -19.07 -8.69
CA ARG A 82 2.69 -18.57 -7.60
C ARG A 82 2.34 -17.13 -7.22
N LYS A 83 2.26 -16.21 -8.20
CA LYS A 83 1.86 -14.80 -7.96
C LYS A 83 0.43 -14.71 -7.43
N TYR A 84 -0.46 -15.62 -7.84
CA TYR A 84 -1.82 -15.74 -7.29
C TYR A 84 -1.82 -16.15 -5.81
N LYS A 85 -1.11 -17.23 -5.44
CA LYS A 85 -0.97 -17.69 -4.04
C LYS A 85 -0.39 -16.58 -3.15
N LEU A 86 0.64 -15.86 -3.63
CA LEU A 86 1.26 -14.75 -2.91
C LEU A 86 0.31 -13.57 -2.68
N ASN A 87 -0.40 -13.14 -3.72
CA ASN A 87 -1.36 -12.05 -3.58
C ASN A 87 -2.56 -12.47 -2.71
N LEU A 88 -3.00 -13.73 -2.77
CA LEU A 88 -4.01 -14.27 -1.86
C LEU A 88 -3.55 -14.28 -0.41
N SER A 89 -2.31 -14.70 -0.11
CA SER A 89 -1.80 -14.68 1.26
C SER A 89 -1.73 -13.27 1.83
N ARG A 90 -1.39 -12.28 0.98
CA ARG A 90 -1.45 -10.86 1.37
C ARG A 90 -2.87 -10.40 1.67
N VAL A 91 -3.84 -10.76 0.81
CA VAL A 91 -5.26 -10.47 1.07
C VAL A 91 -5.70 -11.13 2.38
N MET A 92 -5.35 -12.40 2.62
CA MET A 92 -5.65 -13.11 3.86
C MET A 92 -5.01 -12.43 5.08
N SER A 93 -3.77 -11.92 4.97
CA SER A 93 -3.14 -11.17 6.06
C SER A 93 -3.85 -9.86 6.41
N VAL A 94 -4.58 -9.26 5.46
CA VAL A 94 -5.47 -8.12 5.72
C VAL A 94 -6.74 -8.58 6.43
N TRP A 95 -7.27 -9.76 6.06
CA TRP A 95 -8.40 -10.38 6.76
C TRP A 95 -8.09 -10.75 8.20
N ASP A 96 -6.85 -11.12 8.53
CA ASP A 96 -6.43 -11.40 9.91
C ASP A 96 -6.68 -10.20 10.84
N TRP A 97 -6.46 -8.97 10.38
CA TRP A 97 -6.78 -7.77 11.15
C TRP A 97 -8.29 -7.59 11.34
N LEU A 98 -9.11 -7.87 10.31
CA LEU A 98 -10.57 -7.83 10.43
C LEU A 98 -11.09 -8.90 11.39
N ILE A 99 -10.53 -10.10 11.35
CA ILE A 99 -10.84 -11.19 12.27
C ILE A 99 -10.43 -10.81 13.69
N ALA A 100 -9.26 -10.21 13.88
CA ALA A 100 -8.82 -9.70 15.18
C ALA A 100 -9.74 -8.58 15.71
N LEU A 101 -10.18 -7.67 14.84
CA LEU A 101 -11.15 -6.62 15.19
C LEU A 101 -12.49 -7.21 15.62
N LYS A 102 -12.99 -8.22 14.88
CA LYS A 102 -14.22 -8.93 15.23
C LYS A 102 -14.09 -9.63 16.58
N LYS A 103 -12.99 -10.36 16.82
CA LYS A 103 -12.72 -11.01 18.12
C LYS A 103 -12.66 -9.98 19.26
N TRP A 104 -12.02 -8.84 19.05
CA TRP A 104 -11.97 -7.76 20.03
C TRP A 104 -13.38 -7.21 20.31
N TYR A 105 -14.19 -6.97 19.28
CA TYR A 105 -15.57 -6.53 19.43
C TYR A 105 -16.42 -7.57 20.19
N ASP A 106 -16.30 -8.85 19.84
CA ASP A 106 -17.00 -9.93 20.52
C ASP A 106 -16.57 -9.99 22.02
N GLY A 107 -15.29 -9.78 22.33
CA GLY A 107 -14.79 -9.69 23.71
C GLY A 107 -15.29 -8.46 24.49
N VAL A 108 -15.52 -7.33 23.81
CA VAL A 108 -16.19 -6.15 24.37
C VAL A 108 -17.65 -6.45 24.68
N CYS A 109 -18.37 -7.08 23.74
CA CYS A 109 -19.77 -7.48 23.93
C CYS A 109 -19.96 -8.52 25.03
N ASN A 110 -19.00 -9.44 25.19
CA ASN A 110 -19.03 -10.46 26.24
C ASN A 110 -18.49 -9.97 27.59
N TRP A 111 -18.17 -8.68 27.71
CA TRP A 111 -17.66 -8.06 28.93
C TRP A 111 -16.39 -8.71 29.52
N GLU A 112 -15.51 -9.29 28.68
CA GLU A 112 -14.33 -10.03 29.15
C GLU A 112 -13.40 -9.19 30.04
N ASN A 113 -13.30 -7.89 29.77
CA ASN A 113 -12.50 -6.93 30.54
C ASN A 113 -13.38 -5.81 31.10
N TYR A 114 -13.86 -5.95 32.33
CA TYR A 114 -14.78 -4.99 32.97
C TYR A 114 -14.27 -3.54 32.94
N SER A 115 -13.01 -3.29 33.27
CA SER A 115 -12.45 -1.93 33.32
C SER A 115 -12.44 -1.22 31.96
N THR A 116 -12.08 -1.93 30.89
CA THR A 116 -12.05 -1.34 29.54
C THR A 116 -13.44 -1.11 29.00
N ASN A 117 -14.39 -2.01 29.30
CA ASN A 117 -15.77 -1.89 28.85
C ASN A 117 -16.50 -0.75 29.56
N ILE A 118 -16.30 -0.57 30.86
CA ILE A 118 -16.82 0.59 31.61
C ILE A 118 -16.27 1.89 31.02
N LEU A 119 -14.96 1.98 30.78
CA LEU A 119 -14.34 3.16 30.16
C LEU A 119 -14.93 3.44 28.76
N LEU A 120 -15.12 2.39 27.95
CA LEU A 120 -15.69 2.50 26.61
C LEU A 120 -17.15 2.96 26.63
N HIS A 121 -17.96 2.48 27.59
CA HIS A 121 -19.32 2.95 27.77
C HIS A 121 -19.41 4.40 28.27
N ILE A 122 -18.53 4.82 29.19
CA ILE A 122 -18.45 6.22 29.62
C ILE A 122 -18.07 7.11 28.44
N PHE A 123 -17.03 6.73 27.69
CA PHE A 123 -16.60 7.46 26.49
C PHE A 123 -17.72 7.55 25.44
N TYR A 124 -18.38 6.43 25.15
CA TYR A 124 -19.52 6.39 24.24
C TYR A 124 -20.67 7.29 24.71
N SER A 125 -21.00 7.26 26.01
CA SER A 125 -22.04 8.09 26.60
C SER A 125 -21.72 9.59 26.46
N ILE A 126 -20.47 9.99 26.69
CA ILE A 126 -20.02 11.38 26.49
C ILE A 126 -20.19 11.80 25.02
N LEU A 127 -19.83 10.94 24.06
CA LEU A 127 -19.99 11.25 22.63
C LEU A 127 -21.46 11.39 22.20
N VAL A 128 -22.34 10.56 22.76
CA VAL A 128 -23.79 10.62 22.46
C VAL A 128 -24.42 11.86 23.10
N LEU A 129 -24.06 12.19 24.34
CA LEU A 129 -24.58 13.36 25.05
C LEU A 129 -24.04 14.68 24.49
N CYS A 130 -22.83 14.66 23.92
CA CYS A 130 -22.18 15.85 23.39
C CYS A 130 -21.69 15.59 21.95
N PRO A 131 -22.58 15.69 20.94
CA PRO A 131 -22.25 15.39 19.54
C PRO A 131 -21.17 16.31 18.95
N GLU A 132 -20.94 17.47 19.57
CA GLU A 132 -19.85 18.39 19.20
C GLU A 132 -18.46 17.74 19.33
N PHE A 133 -18.29 16.77 20.23
CA PHE A 133 -17.02 16.07 20.43
C PHE A 133 -16.80 14.89 19.47
N VAL A 134 -17.81 14.50 18.69
CA VAL A 134 -17.68 13.38 17.73
C VAL A 134 -16.60 13.67 16.70
N LEU A 135 -16.61 14.87 16.12
CA LEU A 135 -15.64 15.29 15.10
C LEU A 135 -14.20 15.38 15.65
N PRO A 136 -13.94 16.05 16.79
CA PRO A 136 -12.64 15.98 17.46
C PRO A 136 -12.20 14.55 17.80
N ALA A 137 -13.10 13.69 18.31
CA ALA A 137 -12.79 12.31 18.67
C ALA A 137 -12.36 11.48 17.45
N ILE A 138 -12.96 11.68 16.29
CA ILE A 138 -12.57 11.00 15.04
C ILE A 138 -11.10 11.29 14.68
N PHE A 139 -10.61 12.52 14.88
CA PHE A 139 -9.21 12.86 14.63
C PHE A 139 -8.28 12.45 15.77
N LEU A 140 -8.77 12.47 17.02
CA LEU A 140 -7.97 12.21 18.21
C LEU A 140 -7.75 10.71 18.45
N CYS A 141 -8.73 9.85 18.11
CA CYS A 141 -8.62 8.39 18.26
C CYS A 141 -7.43 7.78 17.48
N PRO A 142 -7.23 8.04 16.18
CA PRO A 142 -6.05 7.58 15.45
C PRO A 142 -4.73 8.07 16.07
N PHE A 143 -4.71 9.30 16.60
CA PHE A 143 -3.54 9.86 17.29
C PHE A 143 -3.22 9.13 18.60
N LEU A 144 -4.23 8.78 19.40
CA LEU A 144 -3.98 8.00 20.62
C LEU A 144 -3.55 6.57 20.30
N ILE A 145 -4.19 5.93 19.31
CA ILE A 145 -3.84 4.59 18.86
C ILE A 145 -2.40 4.56 18.35
N GLY A 146 -2.03 5.47 17.45
CA GLY A 146 -0.64 5.52 16.98
C GLY A 146 0.33 5.87 18.11
N PHE A 147 0.01 6.77 19.04
CA PHE A 147 0.89 7.08 20.17
C PHE A 147 1.11 5.86 21.06
N TRP A 148 0.07 5.04 21.28
CA TRP A 148 0.19 3.77 21.99
C TRP A 148 1.10 2.78 21.27
N TYR A 149 0.90 2.60 19.96
CA TYR A 149 1.74 1.72 19.12
C TYR A 149 3.19 2.21 18.97
N TYR A 150 3.47 3.51 19.18
CA TYR A 150 4.84 4.04 19.19
C TYR A 150 5.72 3.35 20.25
N ARG A 151 5.13 2.95 21.37
CA ARG A 151 5.83 2.24 22.45
C ARG A 151 6.32 0.86 22.01
N HIS A 152 5.60 0.23 21.08
CA HIS A 152 5.86 -1.11 20.55
C HIS A 152 6.54 -1.08 19.16
N ARG A 153 7.17 0.04 18.79
CA ARG A 153 7.75 0.20 17.45
C ARG A 153 8.82 -0.87 17.16
N PRO A 154 8.78 -1.51 15.98
CA PRO A 154 9.86 -2.41 15.55
C PRO A 154 11.16 -1.59 15.36
N LYS A 155 12.25 -2.03 15.98
CA LYS A 155 13.55 -1.32 15.93
C LYS A 155 14.51 -1.87 14.87
N HIS A 156 14.20 -3.02 14.27
CA HIS A 156 15.06 -3.68 13.30
C HIS A 156 14.75 -3.23 11.86
N PRO A 157 15.77 -3.09 11.00
CA PRO A 157 15.58 -2.76 9.60
C PRO A 157 14.75 -3.86 8.92
N PRO A 158 13.82 -3.51 8.01
CA PRO A 158 13.01 -4.50 7.31
C PRO A 158 13.92 -5.46 6.55
N HIS A 159 13.90 -6.73 6.92
CA HIS A 159 14.51 -7.79 6.13
C HIS A 159 13.50 -8.26 5.09
N ILE A 160 14.00 -8.66 3.92
CA ILE A 160 13.19 -9.30 2.89
C ILE A 160 12.83 -10.68 3.43
N ASP A 161 11.58 -10.83 3.89
CA ASP A 161 11.09 -12.12 4.39
C ASP A 161 10.82 -13.06 3.23
N VAL A 162 11.78 -13.94 2.95
CA VAL A 162 11.68 -15.02 1.95
C VAL A 162 10.47 -15.93 2.23
N ARG A 163 10.12 -16.11 3.51
CA ARG A 163 8.93 -16.86 3.96
C ARG A 163 7.59 -16.20 3.59
N LEU A 164 7.55 -14.87 3.49
CA LEU A 164 6.34 -14.18 3.05
C LEU A 164 6.15 -14.32 1.53
N SER A 165 7.22 -14.62 0.79
CA SER A 165 7.25 -14.78 -0.67
C SER A 165 7.00 -16.22 -1.18
N TYR A 166 6.68 -17.16 -0.28
CA TYR A 166 6.39 -18.57 -0.62
C TYR A 166 7.49 -19.22 -1.49
N ALA A 167 8.76 -18.88 -1.25
CA ALA A 167 9.89 -19.38 -2.03
C ALA A 167 10.37 -20.79 -1.61
N ASP A 168 9.86 -21.35 -0.51
CA ASP A 168 10.33 -22.62 0.08
C ASP A 168 9.42 -23.84 -0.20
N SER A 169 8.39 -23.71 -1.02
CA SER A 169 7.55 -24.86 -1.39
C SER A 169 7.17 -24.82 -2.87
N VAL A 170 8.12 -25.20 -3.72
CA VAL A 170 7.86 -25.52 -5.13
C VAL A 170 7.70 -27.03 -5.22
N ASN A 171 6.52 -27.48 -5.65
CA ASN A 171 6.26 -28.88 -5.98
C ASN A 171 6.85 -29.16 -7.37
N PRO A 172 7.61 -30.24 -7.61
CA PRO A 172 8.23 -30.52 -8.91
C PRO A 172 7.21 -30.63 -10.07
N ASP A 173 5.94 -30.91 -9.79
CA ASP A 173 4.84 -30.91 -10.78
C ASP A 173 4.39 -29.51 -11.23
N GLU A 174 4.70 -28.45 -10.46
CA GLU A 174 4.41 -27.06 -10.83
C GLU A 174 5.48 -26.49 -11.79
N LEU A 175 6.62 -27.16 -11.93
CA LEU A 175 7.67 -26.83 -12.91
C LEU A 175 7.35 -27.41 -14.30
N ASP A 176 6.65 -28.55 -14.35
CA ASP A 176 6.31 -29.25 -15.60
C ASP A 176 5.24 -28.49 -16.42
N GLU A 177 4.39 -27.71 -15.74
CA GLU A 177 3.46 -26.75 -16.38
C GLU A 177 4.20 -25.54 -17.02
N GLU A 178 5.43 -25.27 -16.57
CA GLU A 178 6.30 -24.19 -17.07
C GLU A 178 7.17 -24.62 -18.26
N PHE A 179 7.27 -25.94 -18.52
CA PHE A 179 8.07 -26.53 -19.60
C PHE A 179 7.26 -27.29 -20.65
N ASP A 180 5.93 -27.14 -20.70
CA ASP A 180 5.14 -27.64 -21.82
C ASP A 180 5.56 -26.92 -23.11
N THR A 181 5.96 -27.71 -24.10
CA THR A 181 6.50 -27.19 -25.36
C THR A 181 5.34 -26.93 -26.32
N PHE A 182 5.37 -25.78 -26.99
CA PHE A 182 4.45 -25.53 -28.09
C PHE A 182 4.74 -26.50 -29.26
N PRO A 183 3.77 -27.29 -29.77
CA PRO A 183 2.32 -27.32 -29.45
C PRO A 183 1.78 -28.60 -28.77
N THR A 184 0.57 -28.47 -28.18
CA THR A 184 -0.14 -29.39 -27.26
C THR A 184 -1.04 -30.46 -27.94
N SER A 185 -1.39 -31.55 -27.24
CA SER A 185 -2.04 -32.76 -27.79
C SER A 185 -3.56 -32.94 -27.60
N ARG A 186 -4.29 -31.91 -27.14
CA ARG A 186 -5.77 -31.93 -26.96
C ARG A 186 -6.45 -30.99 -27.97
N PRO A 187 -7.73 -31.16 -28.36
CA PRO A 187 -8.40 -30.22 -29.26
C PRO A 187 -8.41 -28.82 -28.62
N SER A 188 -7.57 -27.97 -29.17
CA SER A 188 -6.77 -27.00 -28.43
C SER A 188 -7.40 -25.62 -28.38
N ASP A 189 -8.16 -25.22 -29.40
CA ASP A 189 -8.50 -23.81 -29.58
C ASP A 189 -9.58 -23.30 -28.62
N LEU A 190 -10.64 -24.07 -28.38
CA LEU A 190 -11.75 -23.62 -27.53
C LEU A 190 -11.40 -23.65 -26.03
N LEU A 191 -10.65 -24.66 -25.59
CA LEU A 191 -10.21 -24.80 -24.20
C LEU A 191 -9.11 -23.79 -23.87
N ARG A 192 -8.21 -23.51 -24.82
CA ARG A 192 -7.20 -22.48 -24.71
C ARG A 192 -7.81 -21.09 -24.64
N VAL A 193 -8.78 -20.78 -25.49
CA VAL A 193 -9.49 -19.49 -25.42
C VAL A 193 -10.24 -19.34 -24.10
N ARG A 194 -10.90 -20.39 -23.58
CA ARG A 194 -11.60 -20.33 -22.28
C ARG A 194 -10.64 -20.23 -21.09
N TYR A 195 -9.54 -20.95 -21.12
CA TYR A 195 -8.50 -20.90 -20.10
C TYR A 195 -7.75 -19.55 -20.13
N ASP A 196 -7.43 -19.03 -21.31
CA ASP A 196 -6.82 -17.71 -21.49
C ASP A 196 -7.79 -16.60 -21.05
N GLN A 197 -9.08 -16.74 -21.32
CA GLN A 197 -10.10 -15.83 -20.81
C GLN A 197 -10.20 -15.91 -19.28
N LEU A 198 -10.20 -17.10 -18.68
CA LEU A 198 -10.16 -17.27 -17.23
C LEU A 198 -8.87 -16.71 -16.62
N ARG A 199 -7.74 -16.84 -17.31
CA ARG A 199 -6.43 -16.33 -16.90
C ARG A 199 -6.37 -14.81 -16.95
N ILE A 200 -6.99 -14.20 -17.98
CA ILE A 200 -7.13 -12.74 -18.09
C ILE A 200 -8.10 -12.20 -17.03
N ILE A 201 -9.23 -12.87 -16.79
CA ILE A 201 -10.20 -12.47 -15.76
C ILE A 201 -9.59 -12.65 -14.36
N GLY A 202 -8.93 -13.78 -14.12
CA GLY A 202 -8.20 -14.08 -12.89
C GLY A 202 -7.06 -13.09 -12.64
N GLY A 203 -6.31 -12.71 -13.68
CA GLY A 203 -5.30 -11.67 -13.60
C GLY A 203 -5.88 -10.29 -13.26
N LYS A 204 -7.03 -9.93 -13.83
CA LYS A 204 -7.73 -8.67 -13.50
C LYS A 204 -8.26 -8.67 -12.07
N LEU A 205 -8.89 -9.76 -11.64
CA LEU A 205 -9.42 -9.92 -10.27
C LEU A 205 -8.27 -9.89 -9.25
N LEU A 206 -7.18 -10.61 -9.54
CA LEU A 206 -5.98 -10.63 -8.72
C LEU A 206 -5.35 -9.25 -8.60
N LYS A 207 -5.32 -8.49 -9.70
CA LYS A 207 -4.83 -7.11 -9.70
C LYS A 207 -5.65 -6.22 -8.79
N VAL A 208 -6.98 -6.27 -8.90
CA VAL A 208 -7.89 -5.49 -8.02
C VAL A 208 -7.73 -5.91 -6.56
N ALA A 209 -7.66 -7.22 -6.28
CA ALA A 209 -7.45 -7.74 -4.94
C ALA A 209 -6.08 -7.33 -4.37
N SER A 210 -5.03 -7.32 -5.21
CA SER A 210 -3.69 -6.86 -4.84
C SER A 210 -3.64 -5.36 -4.59
N ASP A 211 -4.37 -4.56 -5.37
CA ASP A 211 -4.49 -3.11 -5.15
C ASP A 211 -5.22 -2.80 -3.84
N VAL A 212 -6.30 -3.54 -3.52
CA VAL A 212 -7.01 -3.45 -2.24
C VAL A 212 -6.09 -3.86 -1.09
N ALA A 213 -5.37 -4.98 -1.22
CA ALA A 213 -4.42 -5.43 -0.22
C ALA A 213 -3.28 -4.42 -0.01
N ALA A 214 -2.72 -3.85 -1.07
CA ALA A 214 -1.68 -2.84 -0.98
C ALA A 214 -2.15 -1.57 -0.25
N ASN A 215 -3.39 -1.13 -0.49
CA ASN A 215 -3.96 0.01 0.23
C ASN A 215 -4.19 -0.30 1.72
N ALA A 216 -4.66 -1.50 2.05
CA ALA A 216 -4.84 -1.93 3.43
C ALA A 216 -3.50 -2.10 4.17
N GLU A 217 -2.50 -2.68 3.52
CA GLU A 217 -1.14 -2.79 4.06
C GLU A 217 -0.51 -1.41 4.31
N ARG A 218 -0.70 -0.44 3.41
CA ARG A 218 -0.23 0.94 3.60
C ARG A 218 -0.84 1.58 4.85
N LEU A 219 -2.13 1.36 5.10
CA LEU A 219 -2.80 1.82 6.31
C LEU A 219 -2.24 1.11 7.55
N GLN A 220 -2.06 -0.21 7.47
CA GLN A 220 -1.49 -1.00 8.56
C GLN A 220 -0.07 -0.54 8.92
N TYR A 221 0.78 -0.28 7.92
CA TYR A 221 2.14 0.25 8.16
C TYR A 221 2.16 1.65 8.74
N LEU A 222 1.14 2.44 8.44
CA LEU A 222 0.98 3.76 9.03
C LEU A 222 0.58 3.68 10.52
N VAL A 223 -0.15 2.64 10.92
CA VAL A 223 -0.47 2.41 12.35
C VAL A 223 0.69 1.74 13.09
N LEU A 224 1.42 0.82 12.44
CA LEU A 224 2.52 0.05 13.05
C LEU A 224 3.87 0.77 13.15
N TRP A 225 3.95 2.08 12.85
CA TRP A 225 5.20 2.85 12.88
C TRP A 225 6.33 2.30 12.00
N ARG A 226 5.99 1.62 10.89
CA ARG A 226 6.99 1.02 9.99
C ARG A 226 7.85 2.09 9.31
N ASP A 227 7.23 3.18 8.88
CA ASP A 227 7.94 4.41 8.49
C ASP A 227 7.70 5.50 9.55
N PRO A 228 8.58 5.64 10.55
CA PRO A 228 8.37 6.56 11.67
C PRO A 228 8.22 8.02 11.22
N ARG A 229 8.66 8.38 10.01
CA ARG A 229 8.60 9.75 9.48
C ARG A 229 7.22 10.02 8.92
N ALA A 230 6.74 9.14 8.05
CA ALA A 230 5.41 9.25 7.48
C ALA A 230 4.35 9.16 8.60
N THR A 231 4.49 8.22 9.53
CA THR A 231 3.58 8.14 10.68
C THR A 231 3.64 9.40 11.53
N SER A 232 4.83 9.93 11.87
CA SER A 232 4.91 11.19 12.64
C SER A 232 4.19 12.37 11.96
N LEU A 233 4.32 12.53 10.64
CA LEU A 233 3.61 13.58 9.88
C LEU A 233 2.10 13.36 9.94
N CYS A 234 1.64 12.12 9.80
CA CYS A 234 0.22 11.77 9.90
C CYS A 234 -0.32 12.05 11.30
N MET A 235 0.44 11.74 12.35
CA MET A 235 0.05 11.97 13.75
C MET A 235 -0.02 13.45 14.08
N ILE A 236 0.97 14.24 13.64
CA ILE A 236 0.94 15.71 13.78
C ILE A 236 -0.27 16.29 13.05
N PHE A 237 -0.57 15.82 11.85
CA PHE A 237 -1.76 16.25 11.12
C PHE A 237 -3.06 15.94 11.89
N HIS A 238 -3.21 14.71 12.42
CA HIS A 238 -4.38 14.34 13.21
C HIS A 238 -4.50 15.17 14.49
N LEU A 239 -3.38 15.47 15.16
CA LEU A 239 -3.36 16.31 16.36
C LEU A 239 -3.77 17.75 16.05
N VAL A 240 -3.19 18.36 15.01
CA VAL A 240 -3.53 19.72 14.59
C VAL A 240 -4.99 19.80 14.12
N ALA A 241 -5.45 18.81 13.36
CA ALA A 241 -6.85 18.74 12.92
C ALA A 241 -7.81 18.62 14.12
N ALA A 242 -7.49 17.78 15.11
CA ALA A 242 -8.29 17.65 16.33
C ALA A 242 -8.38 18.98 17.10
N ILE A 243 -7.27 19.72 17.23
CA ILE A 243 -7.24 21.03 17.88
C ILE A 243 -8.09 22.04 17.11
N VAL A 244 -7.91 22.14 15.79
CA VAL A 244 -8.67 23.09 14.95
C VAL A 244 -10.17 22.80 15.02
N VAL A 245 -10.56 21.53 14.89
CA VAL A 245 -11.96 21.12 14.92
C VAL A 245 -12.58 21.23 16.32
N TYR A 246 -11.77 21.13 17.38
CA TYR A 246 -12.23 21.39 18.75
C TYR A 246 -12.61 22.86 18.97
N PHE A 247 -11.83 23.80 18.41
CA PHE A 247 -12.11 25.23 18.53
C PHE A 247 -13.10 25.76 17.49
N THR A 248 -13.45 24.97 16.47
CA THR A 248 -14.32 25.39 15.37
C THR A 248 -15.70 24.73 15.53
N PRO A 249 -16.80 25.49 15.54
CA PRO A 249 -18.13 24.90 15.62
C PRO A 249 -18.38 24.02 14.38
N VAL A 250 -19.03 22.89 14.61
CA VAL A 250 -19.30 21.84 13.60
C VAL A 250 -19.96 22.41 12.34
N GLN A 251 -20.86 23.39 12.50
CA GLN A 251 -21.55 24.08 11.42
C GLN A 251 -20.57 24.79 10.47
N VAL A 252 -19.53 25.45 11.00
CA VAL A 252 -18.52 26.13 10.18
C VAL A 252 -17.67 25.11 9.43
N VAL A 253 -17.36 23.96 10.03
CA VAL A 253 -16.65 22.87 9.35
C VAL A 253 -17.48 22.34 8.17
N PHE A 254 -18.76 22.05 8.38
CA PHE A 254 -19.65 21.60 7.31
C PHE A 254 -19.85 22.65 6.23
N LEU A 255 -19.97 23.92 6.61
CA LEU A 255 -20.12 25.04 5.67
C LEU A 255 -18.87 25.22 4.82
N LEU A 256 -17.68 25.27 5.43
CA LEU A 256 -16.40 25.36 4.71
C LEU A 256 -16.18 24.14 3.82
N THR A 257 -16.46 22.94 4.32
CA THR A 257 -16.35 21.69 3.53
C THR A 257 -17.34 21.70 2.37
N GLY A 258 -18.58 22.14 2.60
CA GLY A 258 -19.63 22.30 1.60
C GLY A 258 -19.22 23.27 0.51
N PHE A 259 -18.77 24.48 0.86
CA PHE A 259 -18.25 25.46 -0.09
C PHE A 259 -17.01 24.95 -0.84
N TYR A 260 -16.13 24.21 -0.18
CA TYR A 260 -14.95 23.62 -0.82
C TYR A 260 -15.33 22.55 -1.85
N VAL A 261 -16.29 21.68 -1.52
CA VAL A 261 -16.78 20.61 -2.41
C VAL A 261 -17.58 21.22 -3.56
N LEU A 262 -18.48 22.17 -3.28
CA LEU A 262 -19.32 22.85 -4.26
C LEU A 262 -18.58 23.92 -5.07
N ARG A 263 -17.28 24.13 -4.84
CA ARG A 263 -16.51 25.15 -5.56
C ARG A 263 -16.57 24.92 -7.06
N HIS A 264 -16.63 26.04 -7.78
CA HIS A 264 -16.72 26.05 -9.23
C HIS A 264 -15.62 25.19 -9.89
N PRO A 265 -15.94 24.37 -10.92
CA PRO A 265 -14.99 23.45 -11.56
C PRO A 265 -13.70 24.12 -12.04
N ARG A 266 -13.75 25.38 -12.49
CA ARG A 266 -12.56 26.17 -12.89
C ARG A 266 -11.61 26.46 -11.73
N LEU A 267 -12.14 26.61 -10.53
CA LEU A 267 -11.31 26.75 -9.35
C LEU A 267 -10.76 25.39 -8.95
N ARG A 268 -11.47 24.27 -9.16
CA ARG A 268 -11.08 22.90 -8.74
C ARG A 268 -9.79 22.46 -9.46
N ARG A 269 -8.64 22.72 -8.80
CA ARG A 269 -7.31 22.16 -9.18
C ARG A 269 -7.27 20.63 -9.12
N SER A 270 -8.34 19.96 -8.66
CA SER A 270 -8.55 18.51 -8.62
C SER A 270 -9.70 18.07 -9.54
N GLY A 271 -9.73 18.55 -10.79
CA GLY A 271 -10.50 17.89 -11.86
C GLY A 271 -9.78 16.63 -12.38
N PRO A 272 -10.34 15.90 -13.36
CA PRO A 272 -9.70 14.71 -13.96
C PRO A 272 -8.29 14.95 -14.52
N ASN A 273 -7.90 16.21 -14.76
CA ASN A 273 -6.56 16.65 -15.20
C ASN A 273 -5.85 17.53 -14.15
N GLY A 274 -6.29 17.45 -12.90
CA GLY A 274 -5.83 18.30 -11.80
C GLY A 274 -4.65 17.72 -11.02
N PHE A 275 -3.86 18.59 -10.37
CA PHE A 275 -2.78 18.16 -9.50
C PHE A 275 -3.30 17.26 -8.37
N PRO A 276 -2.61 16.14 -8.07
CA PRO A 276 -2.98 15.26 -6.97
C PRO A 276 -2.92 16.02 -5.64
N SER A 277 -3.90 15.76 -4.77
CA SER A 277 -3.93 16.36 -3.43
C SER A 277 -2.71 15.93 -2.61
N ILE A 278 -2.30 16.76 -1.65
CA ILE A 278 -1.17 16.47 -0.76
C ILE A 278 -1.36 15.13 -0.05
N LEU A 279 -2.58 14.82 0.38
CA LEU A 279 -2.93 13.54 1.00
C LEU A 279 -2.76 12.36 0.02
N SER A 280 -3.17 12.53 -1.25
CA SER A 280 -3.00 11.51 -2.28
C SER A 280 -1.51 11.27 -2.61
N ASN A 281 -0.71 12.33 -2.66
CA ASN A 281 0.75 12.23 -2.84
C ASN A 281 1.41 11.50 -1.68
N PHE A 282 1.01 11.83 -0.45
CA PHE A 282 1.49 11.17 0.76
C PHE A 282 1.14 9.66 0.75
N PHE A 283 -0.12 9.30 0.47
CA PHE A 283 -0.55 7.90 0.39
C PHE A 283 0.16 7.11 -0.71
N ARG A 284 0.37 7.70 -1.89
CA ARG A 284 1.08 7.05 -3.00
C ARG A 284 2.58 6.84 -2.72
N ARG A 285 3.17 7.62 -1.83
CA ARG A 285 4.58 7.51 -1.42
C ARG A 285 4.79 6.56 -0.24
N LEU A 286 3.73 6.10 0.44
CA LEU A 286 3.85 5.11 1.50
C LEU A 286 4.30 3.77 0.91
N PRO A 287 5.33 3.13 1.50
CA PRO A 287 5.82 1.84 1.03
C PRO A 287 4.71 0.79 1.15
N ALA A 288 4.51 0.00 0.10
CA ALA A 288 3.65 -1.19 0.13
C ALA A 288 4.52 -2.46 0.12
N LYS A 289 4.00 -3.60 0.60
CA LYS A 289 4.76 -4.87 0.52
C LYS A 289 5.06 -5.27 -0.92
N THR A 290 4.29 -4.77 -1.90
CA THR A 290 4.59 -4.92 -3.33
C THR A 290 6.00 -4.46 -3.69
N ASP A 291 6.52 -3.45 -2.99
CA ASP A 291 7.84 -2.87 -3.29
C ASP A 291 8.99 -3.70 -2.67
N CYS A 292 8.65 -4.71 -1.86
CA CYS A 292 9.58 -5.65 -1.25
C CYS A 292 9.45 -7.08 -1.82
N ILE A 293 8.60 -7.26 -2.83
CA ILE A 293 8.34 -8.56 -3.46
C ILE A 293 9.05 -8.56 -4.81
N LEU A 294 9.83 -9.63 -5.03
CA LEU A 294 10.42 -10.02 -6.31
C LEU A 294 9.45 -10.95 -7.05
#